data_AF-A0A949ERC1-F1
#
_entry.id   AF-A0A949ERC1-F1
#
_cell.length_a   1.000
_cell.length_b   1.000
_cell.length_c   1.000
_cell.angle_alpha   90.00
_cell.angle_beta   90.00
_cell.angle_gamma   90.00
#
_symmetry.space_group_name_H-M   'P 1'
#
loop_
_entity.id
_entity.type
_entity.pdbx_description
1 polymer ?
#
loop_
_entity_poly.entity_id
_entity_poly.type
_entity_poly.pdbx_seq_one_letter_code
_entity_poly.pdbx_strand_id
1 'polypeptide(L)'
;MRILFIHCTADPVTPYEGGRHPGGARVLSFEDTAKIWVRFNGCNELPEVQEINGLVHSSLVSVFTYGSCQDHSQVKRYRIAGGDHVWLGEPENLSSSGVGKLSSEIDASEEIWKFFASTMY
;
A
#
# COMPACT_ATOMS: atom_id res chain seq x y z
N MET A 1 11.99 4.74 11.76
CA MET A 1 11.81 5.42 10.45
C MET A 1 10.37 5.30 9.95
N ARG A 2 9.83 6.29 9.24
CA ARG A 2 8.48 6.17 8.66
C ARG A 2 8.52 5.47 7.31
N ILE A 3 7.69 4.44 7.14
CA ILE A 3 7.65 3.60 5.94
C ILE A 3 6.21 3.49 5.45
N LEU A 4 6.02 3.70 4.15
CA LEU A 4 4.75 3.58 3.47
C LEU A 4 4.85 2.55 2.34
N PHE A 5 3.82 1.71 2.24
CA PHE A 5 3.67 0.73 1.17
C PHE A 5 2.30 0.88 0.50
N ILE A 6 2.23 0.75 -0.82
CA ILE A 6 0.99 0.80 -1.60
C ILE A 6 1.10 -0.29 -2.68
N HIS A 7 0.17 -1.25 -2.73
CA HIS A 7 0.28 -2.37 -3.67
C HIS A 7 -1.08 -2.96 -4.08
N CYS A 8 -1.22 -3.24 -5.37
CA CYS A 8 -2.38 -3.86 -6.00
C CYS A 8 -2.28 -5.38 -5.94
N THR A 9 -3.32 -6.09 -5.48
CA THR A 9 -3.26 -7.55 -5.32
C THR A 9 -3.20 -8.31 -6.64
N ALA A 10 -3.56 -7.67 -7.77
CA ALA A 10 -3.51 -8.27 -9.10
C ALA A 10 -2.33 -7.77 -9.96
N ASP A 11 -1.31 -7.17 -9.34
CA ASP A 11 -0.08 -6.72 -10.01
C ASP A 11 0.65 -7.90 -10.69
N PRO A 12 0.76 -7.93 -12.03
CA PRO A 12 1.41 -8.99 -12.79
C PRO A 12 2.94 -8.83 -12.87
N VAL A 13 3.48 -7.68 -12.47
CA VAL A 13 4.91 -7.39 -12.47
C VAL A 13 5.53 -7.80 -11.14
N THR A 14 4.95 -7.37 -10.03
CA THR A 14 5.43 -7.66 -8.68
C THR A 14 4.40 -8.49 -7.90
N PRO A 15 4.62 -9.80 -7.73
CA PRO A 15 3.65 -10.68 -7.08
C PRO A 15 3.34 -10.25 -5.65
N TYR A 16 2.07 -9.93 -5.37
CA TYR A 16 1.61 -9.49 -4.05
C TYR A 16 1.89 -10.52 -2.94
N GLU A 17 1.66 -11.80 -3.22
CA GLU A 17 1.93 -12.92 -2.30
C GLU A 17 3.41 -13.33 -2.28
N GLY A 18 4.27 -12.63 -3.02
CA GLY A 18 5.68 -12.95 -3.16
C GLY A 18 5.93 -14.14 -4.08
N GLY A 19 7.12 -14.73 -3.97
CA GLY A 19 7.53 -15.87 -4.79
C GLY A 19 8.43 -15.45 -5.94
N ARG A 20 8.27 -16.08 -7.11
CA ARG A 20 9.17 -15.86 -8.25
C ARG A 20 8.73 -14.63 -9.04
N HIS A 21 9.55 -13.59 -8.99
CA HIS A 21 9.39 -12.40 -9.81
C HIS A 21 9.69 -12.73 -11.29
N PRO A 22 9.02 -12.09 -12.27
CA PRO A 22 9.28 -12.30 -13.70
C PRO A 22 10.76 -12.14 -14.10
N GLY A 23 11.49 -11.25 -13.42
CA GLY A 23 12.94 -11.05 -13.57
C GLY A 23 13.83 -12.16 -12.97
N GLY A 24 13.27 -13.27 -12.48
CA GLY A 24 14.01 -14.45 -12.02
C GLY A 24 14.41 -14.46 -10.54
N ALA A 25 14.33 -13.33 -9.85
CA ALA A 25 14.54 -13.23 -8.41
C ALA A 25 13.37 -13.83 -7.60
N ARG A 26 13.63 -14.22 -6.35
CA ARG A 26 12.58 -14.49 -5.37
C ARG A 26 12.36 -13.26 -4.50
N VAL A 27 11.11 -12.86 -4.35
CA VAL A 27 10.70 -11.72 -3.54
C VAL A 27 9.80 -12.18 -2.40
N LEU A 28 9.83 -11.44 -1.30
CA LEU A 28 8.91 -11.64 -0.19
C LEU A 28 7.51 -11.18 -0.58
N SER A 29 6.50 -11.65 0.15
CA SER A 29 5.15 -11.10 0.04
C SER A 29 5.15 -9.62 0.44
N PHE A 30 4.14 -8.91 0.00
CA PHE A 30 3.87 -7.53 0.43
C PHE A 30 3.79 -7.42 1.95
N GLU A 31 3.09 -8.37 2.59
CA GLU A 31 2.92 -8.40 4.03
C GLU A 31 4.25 -8.71 4.76
N ASP A 32 5.02 -9.69 4.29
CA ASP A 32 6.30 -10.03 4.93
C ASP A 32 7.34 -8.93 4.76
N THR A 33 7.32 -8.23 3.62
CA THR A 33 8.15 -7.03 3.41
C THR A 33 7.81 -5.95 4.43
N ALA A 34 6.53 -5.69 4.69
CA ALA A 34 6.10 -4.73 5.72
C ALA A 34 6.50 -5.18 7.14
N LYS A 35 6.36 -6.48 7.46
CA LYS A 35 6.75 -7.05 8.76
C LYS A 35 8.22 -6.83 9.10
N ILE A 36 9.12 -6.83 8.11
CA ILE A 36 10.53 -6.48 8.32
C ILE A 36 10.66 -5.08 8.93
N TRP A 37 9.95 -4.09 8.37
CA TRP A 37 9.99 -2.72 8.86
C TRP A 37 9.26 -2.52 10.17
N VAL A 38 8.14 -3.23 10.38
CA VAL A 38 7.41 -3.24 11.67
C VAL A 38 8.36 -3.67 12.79
N ARG A 39 9.10 -4.77 12.57
CA ARG A 39 10.10 -5.27 13.54
C ARG A 39 11.28 -4.34 13.69
N PHE A 40 11.82 -3.83 12.59
CA PHE A 40 12.94 -2.89 12.60
C PHE A 40 12.61 -1.63 13.41
N ASN A 41 11.39 -1.12 13.29
CA ASN A 41 10.91 0.06 14.00
C ASN A 41 10.41 -0.22 15.43
N GLY A 42 10.46 -1.48 15.90
CA GLY A 42 9.93 -1.86 17.22
C GLY A 42 8.43 -1.58 17.39
N CYS A 43 7.66 -1.69 16.31
CA CYS A 43 6.21 -1.49 16.33
C CYS A 43 5.48 -2.67 16.98
N ASN A 44 4.28 -2.41 17.52
CA ASN A 44 3.30 -3.48 17.76
C ASN A 44 3.01 -4.22 16.43
N GLU A 45 3.01 -5.56 16.44
CA GLU A 45 2.77 -6.38 15.24
C GLU A 45 1.29 -6.40 14.82
N LEU A 46 0.36 -5.94 15.67
CA LEU A 46 -1.05 -5.79 15.35
C LEU A 46 -1.33 -4.37 14.82
N PRO A 47 -1.70 -4.21 13.53
CA PRO A 47 -2.06 -2.90 12.99
C PRO A 47 -3.49 -2.50 13.36
N GLU A 48 -3.74 -1.20 13.37
CA GLU A 48 -5.07 -0.67 13.14
C GLU A 48 -5.44 -0.86 11.67
N VAL A 49 -6.64 -1.37 11.40
CA VAL A 49 -7.12 -1.65 10.04
C VAL A 49 -8.32 -0.76 9.72
N GLN A 50 -8.23 -0.03 8.62
CA GLN A 50 -9.30 0.78 8.07
C GLN A 50 -9.63 0.31 6.66
N GLU A 51 -10.90 0.02 6.40
CA GLU A 51 -11.39 -0.28 5.05
C GLU A 51 -11.95 0.99 4.40
N ILE A 52 -11.51 1.27 3.18
CA ILE A 52 -12.09 2.30 2.32
C ILE A 52 -12.93 1.54 1.29
N ASN A 53 -14.24 1.69 1.42
CA ASN A 53 -15.20 1.03 0.56
C ASN A 53 -15.40 1.83 -0.71
N GLY A 54 -15.39 1.13 -1.84
CA GLY A 54 -15.70 1.75 -3.12
C GLY A 54 -17.18 1.97 -3.34
N LEU A 55 -17.49 2.83 -4.33
CA LEU A 55 -18.85 3.15 -4.75
C LEU A 55 -19.64 1.92 -5.23
N VAL A 56 -18.94 0.82 -5.57
CA VAL A 56 -19.52 -0.44 -6.05
C VAL A 56 -19.15 -1.59 -5.10
N HIS A 57 -19.67 -1.53 -3.86
CA HIS A 57 -19.99 -2.67 -2.97
C HIS A 57 -18.91 -3.73 -2.68
N SER A 58 -17.63 -3.42 -2.80
CA SER A 58 -16.54 -4.21 -2.21
C SER A 58 -15.47 -3.29 -1.64
N SER A 59 -14.86 -3.67 -0.51
CA SER A 59 -13.73 -2.96 0.09
C SER A 59 -12.56 -2.99 -0.89
N LEU A 60 -12.31 -1.86 -1.54
CA LEU A 60 -11.30 -1.75 -2.58
C LEU A 60 -9.91 -1.53 -1.99
N VAL A 61 -9.84 -0.80 -0.87
CA VAL A 61 -8.58 -0.47 -0.22
C VAL A 61 -8.64 -0.79 1.26
N SER A 62 -7.70 -1.62 1.72
CA SER A 62 -7.48 -1.89 3.13
C SER A 62 -6.20 -1.19 3.59
N VAL A 63 -6.31 -0.36 4.60
CA VAL A 63 -5.21 0.45 5.15
C VAL A 63 -4.82 -0.10 6.50
N PHE A 64 -3.56 -0.50 6.65
CA PHE A 64 -3.02 -1.03 7.90
C PHE A 64 -2.01 -0.04 8.46
N THR A 65 -2.22 0.42 9.69
CA THR A 65 -1.35 1.38 10.37
C THR A 65 -0.72 0.76 11.62
N TYR A 66 0.60 0.74 11.65
CA TYR A 66 1.41 0.33 12.80
C TYR A 66 1.97 1.59 13.46
N GLY A 67 1.28 2.11 14.48
CA GLY A 67 1.57 3.42 15.10
C GLY A 67 2.31 3.39 16.44
N SER A 68 2.22 2.30 17.20
CA SER A 68 2.93 2.14 18.48
C SER A 68 4.36 1.65 18.26
N CYS A 69 5.19 2.48 17.63
CA CYS A 69 6.58 2.17 17.29
C CYS A 69 7.58 3.04 18.09
N GLN A 70 8.85 2.65 18.07
CA GLN A 70 9.93 3.43 18.68
C GLN A 70 10.22 4.71 17.88
N ASP A 71 10.79 5.73 18.54
CA ASP A 71 11.28 6.97 17.92
C ASP A 71 10.26 7.68 17.01
N HIS A 72 8.99 7.69 17.42
CA HIS A 72 7.87 8.27 16.66
C HIS A 72 7.76 7.74 15.21
N SER A 73 8.28 6.54 14.97
CA SER A 73 8.21 5.87 13.68
C SER A 73 6.81 5.31 13.40
N GLN A 74 6.57 4.96 12.15
CA GLN A 74 5.28 4.41 11.72
C GLN A 74 5.50 3.54 10.50
N VAL A 75 4.81 2.42 10.42
CA VAL A 75 4.68 1.65 9.17
C VAL A 75 3.22 1.71 8.76
N LYS A 76 2.96 2.05 7.50
CA LYS A 76 1.60 2.08 6.95
C LYS A 76 1.59 1.35 5.61
N ARG A 77 0.58 0.52 5.37
CA ARG A 77 0.43 -0.20 4.10
C ARG A 77 -0.99 -0.11 3.56
N TYR A 78 -1.11 0.16 2.27
CA TYR A 78 -2.35 0.19 1.52
C TYR A 78 -2.37 -1.06 0.63
N ARG A 79 -3.33 -1.94 0.88
CA ARG A 79 -3.65 -3.07 0.02
C ARG A 79 -4.80 -2.68 -0.87
N ILE A 80 -4.61 -2.74 -2.17
CA ILE A 80 -5.65 -2.41 -3.15
C ILE A 80 -6.11 -3.71 -3.80
N ALA A 81 -7.38 -4.05 -3.61
CA ALA A 81 -7.97 -5.25 -4.18
C ALA A 81 -8.09 -5.11 -5.70
N GLY A 82 -7.53 -6.07 -6.42
CA GLY A 82 -7.41 -5.99 -7.88
C GLY A 82 -6.28 -5.04 -8.29
N GLY A 83 -6.45 -4.36 -9.43
CA GLY A 83 -5.47 -3.43 -10.00
C GLY A 83 -4.23 -4.09 -10.60
N ASP A 84 -3.78 -3.57 -11.73
CA ASP A 84 -2.51 -3.95 -12.36
C ASP A 84 -1.33 -3.22 -11.65
N HIS A 85 -0.15 -3.18 -12.25
CA HIS A 85 1.01 -2.41 -11.81
C HIS A 85 0.84 -0.92 -12.17
N VAL A 86 0.16 -0.17 -11.31
CA VAL A 86 -0.30 1.18 -11.61
C VAL A 86 -0.06 2.19 -10.49
N TRP A 87 0.08 3.45 -10.88
CA TRP A 87 0.03 4.58 -9.97
C TRP A 87 -1.43 5.04 -9.79
N LEU A 88 -1.90 5.10 -8.54
CA LEU A 88 -3.28 5.47 -8.22
C LEU A 88 -3.41 7.00 -8.15
N GLY A 89 -4.57 7.52 -8.57
CA GLY A 89 -4.84 8.97 -8.66
C GLY A 89 -4.62 9.57 -10.04
N GLU A 90 -4.19 8.80 -11.04
CA GLU A 90 -4.11 9.30 -12.41
C GLU A 90 -5.49 9.46 -13.06
N PRO A 91 -5.70 10.52 -13.87
CA PRO A 91 -6.88 10.68 -14.70
C PRO A 91 -7.18 9.43 -15.55
N GLU A 92 -8.46 9.04 -15.64
CA GLU A 92 -8.87 7.81 -16.36
C GLU A 92 -8.37 7.76 -17.81
N ASN A 93 -8.25 8.91 -18.48
CA ASN A 93 -7.80 9.03 -19.86
C ASN A 93 -6.28 8.80 -20.05
N LEU A 94 -5.51 8.75 -18.97
CA LEU A 94 -4.08 8.42 -18.97
C LEU A 94 -3.84 6.96 -18.54
N SER A 95 -4.83 6.32 -17.94
CA SER A 95 -4.74 4.95 -17.46
C SER A 95 -4.98 3.94 -18.58
N SER A 96 -3.90 3.47 -19.20
CA SER A 96 -3.95 2.37 -20.18
C SER A 96 -4.29 0.99 -19.58
N SER A 97 -4.32 0.89 -18.25
CA SER A 97 -4.41 -0.38 -17.51
C SER A 97 -5.82 -0.73 -17.02
N GLY A 98 -6.86 0.01 -17.41
CA GLY A 98 -8.26 -0.23 -16.95
C GLY A 98 -8.52 0.20 -15.50
N VAL A 99 -7.66 1.06 -14.95
CA VAL A 99 -7.59 1.44 -13.53
C VAL A 99 -8.37 2.72 -13.24
N GLY A 100 -9.03 3.32 -14.23
CA GLY A 100 -9.86 4.51 -14.03
C GLY A 100 -10.88 4.40 -12.89
N LYS A 101 -11.39 3.19 -12.62
CA LYS A 101 -12.28 2.91 -11.48
C LYS A 101 -11.61 2.84 -10.11
N LEU A 102 -10.31 2.54 -10.04
CA LEU A 102 -9.54 2.49 -8.79
C LEU A 102 -9.01 3.89 -8.41
N SER A 103 -8.81 4.78 -9.39
CA SER A 103 -8.23 6.11 -9.17
C SER A 103 -9.18 7.11 -8.48
N SER A 104 -10.49 6.84 -8.45
CA SER A 104 -11.45 7.73 -7.78
C SER A 104 -11.46 7.65 -6.26
N GLU A 105 -10.81 6.64 -5.66
CA GLU A 105 -10.90 6.36 -4.22
C GLU A 105 -9.62 6.71 -3.45
N ILE A 106 -8.47 6.71 -4.12
CA ILE A 106 -7.17 7.02 -3.53
C ILE A 106 -6.25 7.67 -4.57
N ASP A 107 -5.62 8.77 -4.18
CA ASP A 107 -4.47 9.35 -4.86
C ASP A 107 -3.19 8.95 -4.11
N ALA A 108 -2.36 8.12 -4.74
CA ALA A 108 -1.14 7.61 -4.10
C ALA A 108 -0.17 8.75 -3.74
N SER A 109 -0.06 9.76 -4.59
CA SER A 109 0.82 10.92 -4.37
C SER A 109 0.35 11.73 -3.16
N GLU A 110 -0.95 11.97 -3.05
CA GLU A 110 -1.53 12.69 -1.93
C GLU A 110 -1.36 11.92 -0.61
N GLU A 111 -1.60 10.60 -0.61
CA GLU A 111 -1.44 9.76 0.58
C GLU A 111 0.03 9.64 1.02
N ILE A 112 0.97 9.53 0.06
CA ILE A 112 2.41 9.63 0.32
C ILE A 112 2.73 10.96 0.99
N TRP A 113 2.28 12.08 0.42
CA TRP A 113 2.54 13.41 0.96
C TRP A 113 2.00 13.56 2.38
N LYS A 114 0.72 13.24 2.62
CA LYS A 114 0.10 13.29 3.96
C LYS A 114 0.90 12.48 4.98
N PHE A 115 1.31 11.27 4.62
CA PHE A 115 2.03 10.37 5.53
C PHE A 115 3.38 10.94 5.97
N PHE A 116 4.15 11.52 5.06
CA PHE A 116 5.48 12.08 5.37
C PHE A 116 5.43 13.53 5.88
N ALA A 117 4.48 14.35 5.44
CA ALA A 117 4.33 15.72 5.93
C ALA A 117 3.85 15.78 7.39
N SER A 118 3.16 14.75 7.88
CA SER A 118 2.69 14.67 9.27
C SER A 118 3.79 14.62 10.34
N THR A 119 5.07 14.59 9.96
CA THR A 119 6.21 14.72 10.89
C THR A 119 6.73 16.14 11.08
N MET A 120 6.17 17.12 10.38
CA MET A 120 6.67 18.49 10.38
C MET A 120 6.22 19.33 11.58
N TYR A 121 5.66 18.71 12.63
CA TYR A 121 5.19 19.38 13.85
C TYR A 121 5.54 18.59 15.10
#